data_AF-A0A843L4B3-F1
#
_entry.id   AF-A0A843L4B3-F1
#
_cell.length_a   1.000
_cell.length_b   1.000
_cell.length_c   1.000
_cell.angle_alpha   90.00
_cell.angle_beta   90.00
_cell.angle_gamma   90.00
#
_symmetry.space_group_name_H-M   'P 1'
#
loop_
_entity.id
_entity.type
_entity.pdbx_description
1 polymer ?
#
loop_
_entity_poly.entity_id
_entity_poly.type
_entity_poly.pdbx_seq_one_letter_code
_entity_poly.pdbx_strand_id
1 'polypeptide(L)' 'MEIPPHIHERMARSMDERESLLSPRATRNVDYIRRSGRKPEEPAIRAPFSRDADRIVHSKAYARYIDKT' A
#
# COMPACT_ATOMS: atom_id res chain seq x y z
N MET A 1 3.50 -2.69 18.34
CA MET A 1 3.48 -1.23 18.55
C MET A 1 2.03 -0.83 18.58
N GLU A 2 1.55 -0.29 19.70
CA GLU A 2 0.16 0.18 19.80
C GLU A 2 0.07 1.61 19.27
N ILE A 3 -0.75 1.80 18.23
CA ILE A 3 -1.01 3.14 17.67
C ILE A 3 -2.26 3.68 18.36
N PRO A 4 -2.21 4.91 18.90
CA PRO A 4 -3.40 5.52 19.50
C PRO A 4 -4.58 5.57 18.51
N PRO A 5 -5.83 5.26 18.94
CA PRO A 5 -6.98 5.15 18.04
C PRO A 5 -7.23 6.40 17.18
N HIS A 6 -7.09 7.60 17.76
CA HIS A 6 -7.28 8.86 17.06
C HIS A 6 -6.27 9.09 15.92
N ILE A 7 -5.06 8.54 16.03
CA ILE A 7 -4.06 8.60 14.95
C ILE A 7 -4.46 7.67 13.81
N HIS A 8 -4.92 6.46 14.15
CA HIS A 8 -5.39 5.49 13.16
C HIS A 8 -6.59 6.05 12.36
N GLU A 9 -7.56 6.66 13.04
CA GLU A 9 -8.70 7.31 12.39
C GLU A 9 -8.29 8.46 11.46
N ARG A 10 -7.33 9.29 11.89
CA ARG A 10 -6.80 10.38 11.05
C ARG A 10 -6.11 9.84 9.80
N MET A 11 -5.37 8.75 9.93
CA MET A 11 -4.70 8.09 8.80
C MET A 11 -5.72 7.50 7.82
N ALA A 12 -6.75 6.81 8.33
CA ALA A 12 -7.82 6.27 7.51
C ALA A 12 -8.54 7.39 6.72
N ARG A 13 -8.90 8.49 7.39
CA ARG A 13 -9.52 9.66 6.74
C ARG A 13 -8.65 10.23 5.63
N SER A 14 -7.36 10.42 5.88
CA SER A 14 -6.44 10.95 4.87
C SER A 14 -6.31 10.01 3.66
N MET A 15 -6.38 8.69 3.88
CA MET A 15 -6.38 7.72 2.78
C MET A 15 -7.67 7.81 1.94
N ASP A 16 -8.83 7.90 2.60
CA ASP A 16 -10.13 8.04 1.92
C ASP A 16 -10.22 9.32 1.11
N GLU A 17 -9.74 10.45 1.66
CA GLU A 17 -9.67 11.73 0.95
C GLU A 17 -8.84 11.62 -0.33
N ARG A 18 -7.68 10.96 -0.28
CA ARG A 18 -6.82 10.76 -1.46
C ARG A 18 -7.48 9.83 -2.48
N GLU A 19 -8.17 8.80 -2.02
CA GLU A 19 -8.89 7.86 -2.87
C GLU A 19 -10.10 8.51 -3.55
N SER A 20 -10.73 9.49 -2.90
CA SER A 20 -11.84 10.27 -3.48
C SER A 20 -11.44 11.08 -4.73
N LEU A 21 -10.16 11.44 -4.85
CA LEU A 21 -9.62 12.19 -5.99
C LEU A 21 -9.36 11.31 -7.23
N LEU A 22 -9.43 9.98 -7.08
CA LEU A 22 -9.20 9.06 -8.19
C LEU A 22 -10.38 9.08 -9.17
N SER A 23 -10.07 8.86 -10.45
CA SER A 23 -11.10 8.67 -11.49
C SER A 23 -12.08 7.55 -11.10
N PRO A 24 -13.36 7.63 -11.49
CA PRO A 24 -14.31 6.52 -11.32
C PRO A 24 -13.89 5.21 -11.98
N ARG A 25 -12.96 5.26 -12.95
CA ARG A 25 -12.43 4.07 -13.65
C ARG A 25 -11.14 3.53 -13.03
N ALA A 26 -10.60 4.16 -11.98
CA ALA A 26 -9.38 3.72 -11.32
C ALA A 26 -9.65 2.52 -10.40
N THR A 27 -8.73 1.57 -10.35
CA THR A 27 -8.77 0.46 -9.37
C THR A 27 -8.59 1.03 -7.96
N ARG A 28 -9.53 0.71 -7.07
CA ARG A 28 -9.54 1.17 -5.68
C ARG A 28 -8.74 0.24 -4.79
N ASN A 29 -8.27 0.73 -3.65
CA ASN A 29 -7.55 -0.07 -2.65
C ASN A 29 -8.40 -1.22 -2.10
N VAL A 30 -9.72 -1.04 -2.05
CA VAL A 30 -10.67 -2.08 -1.59
C VAL A 30 -10.79 -3.25 -2.56
N ASP A 31 -10.53 -3.03 -3.85
CA ASP A 31 -10.57 -4.07 -4.89
C ASP A 31 -9.25 -4.86 -4.99
N TYR A 32 -8.37 -4.68 -4.01
CA TYR A 32 -7.05 -5.29 -4.01
C TYR A 32 -7.11 -6.81 -3.78
N ILE A 33 -6.58 -7.57 -4.73
CA ILE A 33 -6.53 -9.04 -4.66
C ILE A 33 -5.06 -9.51 -4.62
N ARG A 34 -4.67 -10.24 -3.55
CA ARG A 34 -3.36 -10.92 -3.49
C ARG A 34 -3.41 -12.29 -4.13
N ARG A 35 -2.35 -12.64 -4.88
CA ARG A 35 -2.12 -14.01 -5.36
C ARG A 35 -1.79 -15.01 -4.25
N SER A 36 -1.15 -14.56 -3.16
CA SER A 36 -0.83 -15.41 -2.01
C SER A 36 -1.39 -14.78 -0.74
N GLY A 37 -2.10 -15.58 0.07
CA GLY A 37 -2.84 -15.15 1.26
C GLY A 37 -1.97 -14.77 2.46
N ARG A 38 -0.79 -14.17 2.25
CA ARG A 38 0.00 -13.64 3.36
C ARG A 38 -0.78 -12.51 4.02
N LYS A 39 -1.07 -12.67 5.32
CA LYS A 39 -1.75 -11.66 6.12
C LYS A 39 -0.93 -10.36 6.12
N PRO A 40 -1.59 -9.19 6.02
CA PRO A 40 -0.93 -7.92 6.25
C PRO A 40 -0.32 -7.90 7.66
N GLU A 41 0.77 -7.16 7.83
CA GLU A 41 1.26 -6.81 9.16
C GLU A 41 0.21 -5.97 9.87
N GLU A 42 -0.04 -6.28 11.14
CA GLU A 42 -0.91 -5.51 12.03
C GLU A 42 -0.05 -4.53 12.85
N PRO A 43 -0.32 -3.22 12.82
CA PRO A 43 -1.41 -2.54 12.11
C PRO A 43 -1.11 -2.30 10.62
N ALA A 44 -2.15 -2.39 9.78
CA ALA A 44 -2.05 -2.23 8.33
C ALA A 44 -1.98 -0.74 7.91
N ILE A 45 -0.92 -0.05 8.32
CA ILE A 45 -0.70 1.39 8.09
C ILE A 45 -0.61 1.75 6.60
N ARG A 46 0.02 0.89 5.80
CA ARG A 46 0.31 1.18 4.40
C ARG A 46 -0.74 0.60 3.47
N ALA A 47 -1.21 1.43 2.53
CA ALA A 47 -2.14 1.02 1.48
C ALA A 47 -1.62 -0.22 0.72
N PRO A 48 -2.51 -1.12 0.26
CA PRO A 48 -2.11 -2.39 -0.33
C PRO A 48 -1.18 -2.26 -1.55
N PHE A 49 -1.51 -1.38 -2.49
CA PHE A 49 -0.69 -1.14 -3.68
C PHE A 49 0.65 -0.46 -3.36
N SER A 50 0.67 0.49 -2.41
CA SER A 50 1.92 1.11 -1.94
C SER A 50 2.87 0.09 -1.31
N ARG A 51 2.33 -0.89 -0.58
CA ARG A 51 3.13 -1.98 -0.02
C ARG A 51 3.73 -2.88 -1.11
N ASP A 52 3.00 -3.12 -2.20
CA ASP A 52 3.54 -3.88 -3.33
C ASP A 52 4.64 -3.09 -4.06
N ALA A 53 4.49 -1.77 -4.20
CA ALA A 53 5.55 -0.90 -4.71
C ALA A 53 6.82 -0.99 -3.85
N ASP A 54 6.70 -0.94 -2.52
CA ASP A 54 7.85 -1.12 -1.63
C ASP A 54 8.55 -2.46 -1.86
N ARG A 55 7.78 -3.56 -1.99
CA ARG A 55 8.35 -4.89 -2.24
C ARG A 55 9.11 -4.96 -3.55
N ILE A 56 8.59 -4.31 -4.60
CA ILE A 56 9.24 -4.26 -5.91
C ILE A 56 10.56 -3.48 -5.79
N VAL A 57 10.51 -2.27 -5.25
CA VAL A 57 11.67 -1.37 -5.12
C VAL A 57 12.81 -2.02 -4.33
N HIS A 58 12.48 -2.75 -3.26
CA HIS A 58 13.48 -3.42 -2.41
C HIS A 58 13.82 -4.85 -2.88
N SER A 59 13.33 -5.28 -4.04
CA SER A 59 13.65 -6.60 -4.58
C SER A 59 15.04 -6.63 -5.23
N LYS A 60 15.76 -7.76 -5.10
CA LYS A 60 17.04 -7.99 -5.79
C LYS A 60 16.91 -7.86 -7.31
N ALA A 61 15.75 -8.22 -7.87
CA ALA A 61 15.52 -8.15 -9.30
C ALA A 61 15.46 -6.70 -9.80
N TYR A 62 14.75 -5.84 -9.06
CA TYR A 62 14.67 -4.40 -9.35
C TYR A 62 16.01 -3.71 -9.12
N ALA A 63 16.72 -4.01 -8.02
CA ALA A 63 18.03 -3.40 -7.74
C ALA A 63 19.03 -3.59 -8.88
N ARG A 64 19.03 -4.74 -9.56
CA ARG A 64 19.90 -5.01 -10.73
C ARG A 64 19.63 -4.12 -11.95
N TYR A 65 18.55 -3.33 -11.96
CA TYR A 65 18.31 -2.38 -13.05
C TYR A 65 19.38 -1.29 -13.06
N ILE A 66 20.05 -1.03 -11.93
CA ILE A 66 21.17 -0.10 -11.87
C ILE A 66 22.32 -0.51 -12.80
N ASP A 67 22.47 -1.82 -13.06
CA ASP A 67 23.54 -2.39 -13.87
C ASP A 67 23.10 -2.75 -15.31
N LYS A 68 21.88 -2.37 -15.71
CA LYS A 68 21.30 -2.71 -17.03
C LYS A 68 21.08 -1.46 -17.88
N THR A 69 21.52 -1.52 -19.13
CA THR A 69 21.31 -0.50 -20.17
C THR A 69 20.13 -0.84 -21.07
#